data_AF-A0A7X7WCM8-F1
#
_entry.id   AF-A0A7X7WCM8-F1
#
_cell.length_a   1.000
_cell.length_b   1.000
_cell.length_c   1.000
_cell.angle_alpha   90.00
_cell.angle_beta   90.00
_cell.angle_gamma   90.00
#
_symmetry.space_group_name_H-M   'P 1'
#
loop_
_entity.id
_entity.type
_entity.pdbx_description
1 polymer ?
#
loop_
_entity_poly.entity_id
_entity_poly.type
_entity_poly.pdbx_seq_one_letter_code
_entity_poly.pdbx_strand_id
1 'polypeptide(L)'
;MKKILFIILFAYSPVFSQTVKISSAVFQYTPSVVAKKKVYSYCESIKLKPEGKLENYYRLEITVKNFSQKAAEGLLLKYSLRLFLKKGDKIYKDVSYLSEDIRISRLAPSSEKKIYVYNTDLSEQIRRLKNSGFEPAFLELEIAKEARKGDEALDLSFYTFPFSK
;
A
#
# COMPACT_ATOMS: atom_id res chain seq x y z
N MET A 1 12.61 64.92 11.37
CA MET A 1 12.31 63.94 10.30
C MET A 1 12.28 62.54 10.93
N LYS A 2 11.09 61.99 11.23
CA LYS A 2 10.95 60.65 11.84
C LYS A 2 10.75 59.62 10.73
N LYS A 3 11.75 58.75 10.50
CA LYS A 3 11.62 57.60 9.60
C LYS A 3 10.81 56.52 10.32
N ILE A 4 9.57 56.30 9.87
CA ILE A 4 8.73 55.19 10.32
C ILE A 4 9.21 53.95 9.56
N LEU A 5 9.83 53.01 10.30
CA LEU A 5 10.28 51.73 9.77
C LEU A 5 9.04 50.80 9.66
N PHE A 6 8.59 50.57 8.44
CA PHE A 6 7.54 49.59 8.14
C PHE A 6 8.16 48.19 8.15
N ILE A 7 7.95 47.43 9.22
CA ILE A 7 8.29 46.00 9.27
C ILE A 7 7.11 45.25 8.65
N ILE A 8 7.29 44.75 7.43
CA ILE A 8 6.37 43.81 6.80
C ILE A 8 6.54 42.47 7.52
N LEU A 9 5.63 42.16 8.45
CA LEU A 9 5.47 40.81 8.97
C LEU A 9 4.93 39.94 7.82
N PHE A 10 5.82 39.19 7.16
CA PHE A 10 5.39 38.05 6.36
C PHE A 10 4.78 37.04 7.31
N ALA A 11 3.44 37.05 7.41
CA ALA A 11 2.71 35.95 7.99
C ALA A 11 3.00 34.71 7.14
N TYR A 12 3.92 33.87 7.61
CA TYR A 12 4.08 32.51 7.12
C TYR A 12 2.74 31.81 7.35
N SER A 13 1.96 31.66 6.28
CA SER A 13 0.85 30.73 6.26
C SER A 13 1.41 29.37 6.65
N PRO A 14 0.90 28.69 7.70
CA PRO A 14 1.28 27.31 7.92
C PRO A 14 0.82 26.51 6.70
N VAL A 15 1.78 25.92 6.00
CA VAL A 15 1.54 24.88 5.01
C VAL A 15 0.83 23.75 5.77
N PHE A 16 -0.46 23.53 5.53
CA PHE A 16 -1.23 22.49 6.23
C PHE A 16 -0.96 21.14 5.54
N SER A 17 0.26 20.65 5.74
CA SER A 17 0.72 19.35 5.26
C SER A 17 -0.10 18.23 5.90
N GLN A 18 -0.56 17.27 5.08
CA GLN A 18 -1.15 16.01 5.58
C GLN A 18 -0.24 15.40 6.66
N THR A 19 -0.80 15.26 7.86
CA THR A 19 -0.05 14.85 9.04
C THR A 19 0.19 13.35 9.10
N VAL A 20 -0.69 12.57 8.47
CA VAL A 20 -0.57 11.12 8.37
C VAL A 20 -0.48 10.75 6.90
N LYS A 21 0.53 9.95 6.54
CA LYS A 21 0.73 9.47 5.18
C LYS A 21 0.96 7.97 5.13
N ILE A 22 0.56 7.36 4.03
CA ILE A 22 0.99 6.01 3.64
C ILE A 22 2.47 6.13 3.22
N SER A 23 3.38 5.54 3.99
CA SER A 23 4.82 5.70 3.77
C SER A 23 5.41 4.64 2.87
N SER A 24 4.89 3.41 2.95
CA SER A 24 5.35 2.30 2.10
C SER A 24 4.34 1.17 2.08
N ALA A 25 4.40 0.36 1.04
CA ALA A 25 3.78 -0.95 1.00
C ALA A 25 4.74 -1.96 0.36
N VAL A 26 4.94 -3.08 1.03
CA VAL A 26 5.91 -4.10 0.60
C VAL A 26 5.30 -5.49 0.74
N PHE A 27 5.54 -6.33 -0.26
CA PHE A 27 5.22 -7.74 -0.15
C PHE A 27 6.28 -8.46 0.68
N GLN A 28 5.81 -9.37 1.52
CA GLN A 28 6.64 -10.25 2.31
C GLN A 28 6.21 -11.69 2.06
N TYR A 29 7.12 -12.62 2.22
CA TYR A 29 6.86 -14.04 2.04
C TYR A 29 7.35 -14.88 3.20
N THR A 30 6.76 -16.06 3.36
CA THR A 30 7.27 -17.10 4.22
C THR A 30 7.17 -18.46 3.51
N PRO A 31 8.21 -19.31 3.57
CA PRO A 31 8.24 -20.58 2.84
C PRO A 31 7.32 -21.65 3.43
N SER A 32 6.84 -21.50 4.68
CA SER A 32 5.95 -22.46 5.31
C SER A 32 4.95 -21.81 6.25
N VAL A 33 3.71 -22.31 6.23
CA VAL A 33 2.67 -21.94 7.21
C VAL A 33 2.89 -22.61 8.56
N VAL A 34 3.63 -23.72 8.61
CA VAL A 34 3.66 -24.67 9.74
C VAL A 34 4.74 -24.32 10.78
N ALA A 35 5.63 -23.36 10.50
CA ALA A 35 6.63 -22.95 11.47
C ALA A 35 5.95 -22.34 12.71
N LYS A 36 6.28 -22.83 13.92
CA LYS A 36 5.80 -22.33 15.23
C LYS A 36 5.95 -20.81 15.40
N LYS A 37 6.76 -20.15 14.58
CA LYS A 37 6.85 -18.71 14.40
C LYS A 37 7.00 -18.41 12.91
N LYS A 38 5.98 -17.84 12.27
CA LYS A 38 6.07 -17.39 10.87
C LYS A 38 7.04 -16.22 10.79
N VAL A 39 8.24 -16.46 10.27
CA VAL A 39 9.18 -15.39 9.91
C VAL A 39 8.88 -15.00 8.47
N TYR A 40 8.58 -13.71 8.29
CA TYR A 40 8.30 -13.12 6.99
C TYR A 40 9.50 -12.28 6.56
N SER A 41 9.98 -12.52 5.35
CA SER A 41 11.05 -11.76 4.72
C SER A 41 10.50 -10.88 3.62
N TYR A 42 11.13 -9.75 3.35
CA TYR A 42 10.78 -8.92 2.19
C TYR A 42 11.01 -9.70 0.89
N CYS A 43 10.13 -9.54 -0.08
CA CYS A 43 10.36 -10.04 -1.44
C CYS A 43 10.24 -8.91 -2.46
N GLU A 44 11.18 -8.90 -3.40
CA GLU A 44 11.18 -8.00 -4.55
C GLU A 44 10.19 -8.45 -5.65
N SER A 45 9.86 -9.74 -5.68
CA SER A 45 8.91 -10.32 -6.63
C SER A 45 8.10 -11.47 -6.02
N ILE A 46 6.91 -11.67 -6.56
CA ILE A 46 6.02 -12.78 -6.23
C ILE A 46 6.40 -13.98 -7.10
N LYS A 47 6.87 -15.05 -6.48
CA LYS A 47 7.38 -16.24 -7.16
C LYS A 47 6.28 -17.23 -7.46
N LEU A 48 6.29 -17.73 -8.69
CA LEU A 48 5.37 -18.74 -9.19
C LEU A 48 6.14 -20.02 -9.49
N LYS A 49 5.60 -21.15 -9.05
CA LYS A 49 6.03 -22.46 -9.51
C LYS A 49 5.66 -22.65 -10.99
N PRO A 50 6.36 -23.55 -11.72
CA PRO A 50 6.06 -23.86 -13.12
C PRO A 50 4.60 -24.25 -13.36
N GLU A 51 3.94 -24.85 -12.37
CA GLU A 51 2.53 -25.25 -12.46
C GLU A 51 1.52 -24.09 -12.29
N GLY A 52 2.00 -22.84 -12.21
CA GLY A 52 1.15 -21.65 -12.00
C GLY A 52 0.61 -21.56 -10.58
N LYS A 53 1.39 -21.94 -9.58
CA LYS A 53 1.03 -21.82 -8.15
C LYS A 53 2.00 -20.87 -7.45
N LEU A 54 1.55 -20.17 -6.41
CA LEU A 54 2.46 -19.41 -5.57
C LEU A 54 3.49 -20.35 -4.93
N GLU A 55 4.77 -19.95 -4.99
CA GLU A 55 5.85 -20.73 -4.37
C GLU A 55 5.79 -20.65 -2.84
N ASN A 56 5.47 -19.45 -2.33
CA ASN A 56 5.50 -19.10 -0.92
C ASN A 56 4.14 -18.56 -0.46
N TYR A 57 4.02 -18.37 0.85
CA TYR A 57 2.88 -17.65 1.44
C TYR A 57 3.21 -16.18 1.54
N TYR A 58 2.38 -15.36 0.91
CA TYR A 58 2.61 -13.93 0.82
C TYR A 58 1.71 -13.15 1.79
N ARG A 59 2.21 -12.02 2.28
CA ARG A 59 1.42 -10.97 2.94
C ARG A 59 1.89 -9.61 2.46
N LEU A 60 1.01 -8.63 2.54
CA LEU A 60 1.35 -7.23 2.28
C LEU A 60 1.56 -6.52 3.62
N GLU A 61 2.70 -5.87 3.80
CA GLU A 61 2.99 -4.95 4.91
C GLU A 61 2.79 -3.51 4.41
N ILE A 62 1.83 -2.80 5.00
CA ILE A 62 1.57 -1.39 4.73
C ILE A 62 2.07 -0.60 5.93
N THR A 63 2.93 0.39 5.69
CA THR A 63 3.42 1.29 6.74
C THR A 63 2.72 2.64 6.61
N VAL A 64 2.16 3.10 7.73
CA VAL A 64 1.52 4.41 7.85
C VAL A 64 2.28 5.20 8.89
N LYS A 65 2.62 6.45 8.57
CA LYS A 65 3.41 7.32 9.44
C LYS A 65 2.66 8.60 9.77
N ASN A 66 2.63 8.93 11.06
CA ASN A 66 2.17 10.21 11.57
C ASN A 66 3.38 11.13 11.77
N PHE A 67 3.46 12.17 10.97
CA PHE A 67 4.49 13.20 11.03
C PHE A 67 4.14 14.35 11.98
N SER A 68 2.92 14.36 12.55
CA SER A 68 2.53 15.41 13.48
C SER A 68 2.89 15.10 14.93
N GLN A 69 2.96 16.18 15.72
CA GLN A 69 3.10 16.12 17.17
C GLN A 69 1.79 15.79 17.90
N LYS A 70 0.69 15.54 17.17
CA LYS A 70 -0.61 15.14 17.74
C LYS A 70 -0.92 13.70 17.37
N ALA A 71 -1.68 13.00 18.22
CA ALA A 71 -2.17 11.68 17.87
C ALA A 71 -3.20 11.80 16.74
N ALA A 72 -3.20 10.84 15.82
CA ALA A 72 -4.22 10.71 14.79
C ALA A 72 -5.16 9.55 15.16
N GLU A 73 -6.46 9.78 15.16
CA GLU A 73 -7.45 8.84 15.67
C GLU A 73 -8.53 8.52 14.65
N GLY A 74 -9.00 7.28 14.58
CA GLY A 74 -10.11 6.84 13.72
C GLY A 74 -9.81 6.81 12.23
N LEU A 75 -8.55 6.62 11.82
CA LEU A 75 -8.15 6.66 10.42
C LEU A 75 -8.77 5.48 9.65
N LEU A 76 -9.19 5.74 8.43
CA LEU A 76 -9.66 4.74 7.49
C LEU A 76 -8.73 4.73 6.27
N LEU A 77 -8.20 3.57 5.92
CA LEU A 77 -7.51 3.35 4.65
C LEU A 77 -8.40 2.43 3.82
N LYS A 78 -8.60 2.79 2.56
CA LYS A 78 -9.28 1.96 1.58
C LYS A 78 -8.21 1.41 0.65
N TYR A 79 -8.21 0.11 0.40
CA TYR A 79 -7.26 -0.48 -0.53
C TYR A 79 -7.93 -1.44 -1.49
N SER A 80 -7.35 -1.57 -2.68
CA SER A 80 -7.73 -2.59 -3.65
C SER A 80 -6.51 -3.27 -4.24
N LEU A 81 -6.66 -4.55 -4.57
CA LEU A 81 -5.65 -5.33 -5.28
C LEU A 81 -6.15 -5.67 -6.68
N ARG A 82 -5.26 -5.54 -7.65
CA ARG A 82 -5.55 -5.74 -9.07
C ARG A 82 -4.41 -6.46 -9.76
N LEU A 83 -4.73 -7.44 -10.60
CA LEU A 83 -3.74 -8.09 -11.44
C LEU A 83 -3.57 -7.34 -12.76
N PHE A 84 -2.32 -7.23 -13.20
CA PHE A 84 -2.01 -6.92 -14.59
C PHE A 84 -1.53 -8.20 -15.25
N LEU A 85 -2.07 -8.45 -16.43
CA LEU A 85 -1.88 -9.67 -17.19
C LEU A 85 -1.04 -9.38 -18.44
N LYS A 86 -0.22 -10.32 -18.87
CA LYS A 86 0.53 -10.25 -20.12
C LYS A 86 0.10 -11.35 -21.08
N LYS A 87 0.07 -11.03 -22.37
CA LYS A 87 -0.14 -11.99 -23.47
C LYS A 87 0.65 -11.50 -24.69
N GLY A 88 1.72 -12.22 -25.02
CA GLY A 88 2.77 -11.69 -25.91
C GLY A 88 3.39 -10.43 -25.30
N ASP A 89 3.59 -9.40 -26.12
CA ASP A 89 4.21 -8.12 -25.71
C ASP A 89 3.21 -7.11 -25.12
N LYS A 90 1.96 -7.51 -24.91
CA LYS A 90 0.89 -6.62 -24.44
C LYS A 90 0.56 -6.86 -22.98
N ILE A 91 0.38 -5.76 -22.25
CA ILE A 91 -0.11 -5.74 -20.87
C ILE A 91 -1.59 -5.33 -20.86
N TYR A 92 -2.38 -6.07 -20.11
CA TYR A 92 -3.82 -5.89 -19.93
C TYR A 92 -4.10 -5.65 -18.45
N LYS A 93 -4.99 -4.70 -18.19
CA LYS A 93 -5.46 -4.38 -16.85
C LYS A 93 -6.66 -5.25 -16.51
N ASP A 94 -6.59 -6.02 -15.43
CA ASP A 94 -7.74 -6.76 -14.91
C ASP A 94 -8.60 -5.88 -13.99
N VAL A 95 -9.78 -6.36 -13.61
CA VAL A 95 -10.62 -5.73 -12.59
C VAL A 95 -10.00 -5.94 -11.21
N SER A 96 -10.19 -4.98 -10.29
CA SER A 96 -9.79 -5.18 -8.90
C SER A 96 -10.55 -6.38 -8.32
N TYR A 97 -9.83 -7.35 -7.78
CA TYR A 97 -10.41 -8.60 -7.31
C TYR A 97 -10.57 -8.64 -5.79
N LEU A 98 -9.90 -7.72 -5.08
CA LEU A 98 -10.05 -7.51 -3.64
C LEU A 98 -10.18 -6.01 -3.40
N SER A 99 -11.10 -5.62 -2.52
CA SER A 99 -11.26 -4.25 -2.05
C SER A 99 -11.74 -4.27 -0.61
N GLU A 100 -10.97 -3.68 0.28
CA GLU A 100 -11.22 -3.73 1.71
C GLU A 100 -10.81 -2.41 2.39
N ASP A 101 -11.26 -2.27 3.63
CA ASP A 101 -11.02 -1.11 4.47
C ASP A 101 -10.19 -1.52 5.71
N ILE A 102 -9.16 -0.74 6.02
CA ILE A 102 -8.36 -0.86 7.23
C ILE A 102 -8.68 0.30 8.16
N ARG A 103 -9.07 -0.02 9.39
CA ARG A 103 -9.31 0.98 10.45
C ARG A 103 -8.14 1.04 11.42
N ILE A 104 -7.57 2.22 11.59
CA ILE A 104 -6.59 2.50 12.65
C ILE A 104 -7.26 3.39 13.70
N SER A 105 -7.60 2.82 14.85
CA SER A 105 -8.22 3.54 15.95
C SER A 105 -7.38 4.70 16.45
N ARG A 106 -6.06 4.51 16.58
CA ARG A 106 -5.11 5.53 17.01
C ARG A 106 -3.71 5.26 16.47
N LEU A 107 -3.03 6.34 16.10
CA LEU A 107 -1.63 6.42 15.72
C LEU A 107 -0.96 7.52 16.54
N ALA A 108 0.06 7.17 17.31
CA ALA A 108 0.71 8.11 18.23
C ALA A 108 1.42 9.26 17.47
N PRO A 109 1.70 10.39 18.15
CA PRO A 109 2.53 11.45 17.58
C PRO A 109 3.87 10.91 17.07
N SER A 110 4.37 11.45 15.95
CA SER A 110 5.70 11.16 15.41
C SER A 110 6.04 9.66 15.30
N SER A 111 5.04 8.83 15.01
CA SER A 111 5.15 7.36 15.04
C SER A 111 4.73 6.72 13.73
N GLU A 112 5.09 5.45 13.58
CA GLU A 112 4.67 4.62 12.45
C GLU A 112 3.93 3.38 12.94
N LYS A 113 3.05 2.86 12.08
CA LYS A 113 2.33 1.61 12.31
C LYS A 113 2.39 0.76 11.06
N LYS A 114 2.77 -0.50 11.28
CA LYS A 114 2.76 -1.55 10.27
C LYS A 114 1.44 -2.31 10.33
N ILE A 115 0.82 -2.50 9.18
CA ILE A 115 -0.43 -3.23 8.99
C ILE A 115 -0.16 -4.39 8.05
N TYR A 116 -0.72 -5.56 8.38
CA TYR A 116 -0.48 -6.79 7.62
C TYR A 116 -1.78 -7.29 6.99
N VAL A 117 -1.80 -7.39 5.66
CA VAL A 117 -2.88 -8.00 4.88
C VAL A 117 -2.44 -9.40 4.46
N TYR A 118 -3.13 -10.43 4.97
CA TYR A 118 -2.76 -11.83 4.76
C TYR A 118 -3.61 -12.54 3.71
N ASN A 119 -4.87 -12.12 3.54
CA ASN A 119 -5.80 -12.79 2.63
C ASN A 119 -5.92 -12.02 1.32
N THR A 120 -4.92 -12.16 0.45
CA THR A 120 -4.91 -11.45 -0.83
C THR A 120 -5.63 -12.22 -1.94
N ASP A 121 -6.29 -13.36 -1.66
CA ASP A 121 -6.93 -14.27 -2.63
C ASP A 121 -6.10 -14.58 -3.89
N LEU A 122 -4.79 -14.34 -3.85
CA LEU A 122 -3.98 -14.23 -5.04
C LEU A 122 -3.81 -15.58 -5.75
N SER A 123 -3.68 -16.65 -4.97
CA SER A 123 -3.66 -18.03 -5.49
C SER A 123 -4.89 -18.36 -6.34
N GLU A 124 -6.07 -17.87 -5.94
CA GLU A 124 -7.31 -18.11 -6.66
C GLU A 124 -7.33 -17.37 -7.99
N GLN A 125 -6.88 -16.12 -7.99
CA GLN A 125 -6.82 -15.34 -9.22
C GLN A 125 -5.80 -15.92 -10.22
N ILE A 126 -4.63 -16.34 -9.75
CA ILE A 126 -3.64 -17.01 -10.61
C ILE A 126 -4.21 -18.31 -11.19
N ARG A 127 -4.96 -19.08 -10.38
CA ARG A 127 -5.60 -20.32 -10.84
C ARG A 127 -6.58 -20.08 -11.98
N ARG A 128 -7.32 -18.96 -11.97
CA ARG A 128 -8.26 -18.58 -13.04
C ARG A 128 -7.57 -18.28 -14.38
N LEU A 129 -6.30 -17.89 -14.35
CA LEU A 129 -5.51 -17.65 -15.57
C LEU A 129 -5.10 -18.94 -16.26
N LYS A 130 -5.21 -20.10 -15.60
CA LYS A 130 -4.85 -21.39 -16.18
C LYS A 130 -5.66 -21.63 -17.46
N ASN A 131 -4.97 -21.97 -18.54
CA ASN A 131 -5.51 -22.21 -19.88
C ASN A 131 -6.13 -20.97 -20.58
N SER A 132 -6.03 -19.76 -20.01
CA SER A 132 -6.52 -18.52 -20.66
C SER A 132 -5.57 -17.97 -21.73
N GLY A 133 -4.33 -18.43 -21.74
CA GLY A 133 -3.25 -17.87 -22.55
C GLY A 133 -2.70 -16.53 -22.03
N PHE A 134 -3.16 -16.07 -20.86
CA PHE A 134 -2.60 -14.94 -20.13
C PHE A 134 -1.66 -15.42 -19.03
N GLU A 135 -0.62 -14.65 -18.76
CA GLU A 135 0.25 -14.83 -17.61
C GLU A 135 0.14 -13.61 -16.68
N PRO A 136 0.32 -13.76 -15.37
CA PRO A 136 0.41 -12.59 -14.48
C PRO A 136 1.71 -11.81 -14.77
N ALA A 137 1.60 -10.49 -14.86
CA ALA A 137 2.72 -9.58 -15.08
C ALA A 137 3.18 -8.95 -13.76
N PHE A 138 2.27 -8.24 -13.11
CA PHE A 138 2.47 -7.65 -11.78
C PHE A 138 1.15 -7.53 -11.04
N LEU A 139 1.23 -7.47 -9.72
CA LEU A 139 0.14 -7.16 -8.83
C LEU A 139 0.22 -5.68 -8.47
N GLU A 140 -0.86 -4.94 -8.62
CA GLU A 140 -0.98 -3.55 -8.19
C GLU A 140 -1.80 -3.48 -6.90
N LEU A 141 -1.26 -2.76 -5.91
CA LEU A 141 -1.97 -2.25 -4.76
C LEU A 141 -2.29 -0.78 -5.01
N GLU A 142 -3.58 -0.46 -4.98
CA GLU A 142 -4.08 0.90 -4.89
C GLU A 142 -4.53 1.12 -3.45
N ILE A 143 -4.01 2.12 -2.76
CA ILE A 143 -4.39 2.43 -1.38
C ILE A 143 -4.58 3.92 -1.19
N ALA A 144 -5.69 4.29 -0.55
CA ALA A 144 -6.04 5.66 -0.24
C ALA A 144 -6.34 5.81 1.26
N LYS A 145 -5.87 6.89 1.86
CA LYS A 145 -6.38 7.36 3.16
C LYS A 145 -7.66 8.13 2.93
N GLU A 146 -8.68 7.87 3.74
CA GLU A 146 -9.88 8.70 3.75
C GLU A 146 -9.52 10.16 4.04
N ALA A 147 -10.08 11.05 3.23
CA ALA A 147 -9.89 12.49 3.39
C ALA A 147 -10.58 12.97 4.67
N ARG A 148 -9.88 13.78 5.44
CA ARG A 148 -10.41 14.40 6.65
C ARG A 148 -10.56 15.89 6.47
N LYS A 149 -11.37 16.49 7.33
CA LYS A 149 -11.48 17.94 7.43
C LYS A 149 -10.09 18.53 7.73
N GLY A 150 -9.59 19.33 6.80
CA GLY A 150 -8.25 19.94 6.87
C GLY A 150 -7.17 19.20 6.10
N ASP A 151 -7.46 18.07 5.45
CA ASP A 151 -6.55 17.50 4.45
C ASP A 151 -6.63 18.32 3.15
N GLU A 152 -5.48 18.71 2.60
CA GLU A 152 -5.40 19.52 1.36
C GLU A 152 -5.54 18.66 0.08
N ALA A 153 -5.23 17.37 0.17
CA ALA A 153 -5.23 16.45 -0.96
C ALA A 153 -5.70 15.06 -0.54
N LEU A 154 -6.01 14.21 -1.53
CA LEU A 154 -6.17 12.79 -1.32
C LEU A 154 -4.78 12.14 -1.18
N ASP A 155 -4.56 11.40 -0.09
CA ASP A 155 -3.37 10.54 0.03
C ASP A 155 -3.67 9.21 -0.65
N LEU A 156 -3.38 9.14 -1.95
CA LEU A 156 -3.54 7.97 -2.82
C LEU A 156 -2.17 7.52 -3.30
N SER A 157 -1.89 6.23 -3.11
CA SER A 157 -0.62 5.61 -3.47
C SER A 157 -0.85 4.33 -4.27
N PHE A 158 0.03 4.10 -5.24
CA PHE A 158 0.06 2.88 -6.06
C PHE A 158 1.38 2.15 -5.84
N TYR A 159 1.31 0.85 -5.63
CA TYR A 159 2.48 -0.01 -5.47
C TYR A 159 2.36 -1.21 -6.39
N THR A 160 3.42 -1.53 -7.12
CA THR A 160 3.44 -2.66 -8.06
C THR A 160 4.42 -3.72 -7.60
N PHE A 161 4.00 -4.97 -7.67
CA PHE A 161 4.78 -6.14 -7.25
C PHE A 161 4.91 -7.11 -8.44
N PRO A 162 6.08 -7.22 -9.06
CA PRO A 162 6.27 -8.05 -10.24
C PRO A 162 6.16 -9.53 -9.91
N PHE A 163 5.71 -10.33 -10.88
CA PHE A 163 5.80 -11.79 -10.80
C PHE A 163 7.11 -12.28 -11.39
N SER A 164 7.69 -13.31 -10.77
CA SER A 164 8.85 -14.05 -11.28
C SER A 164 8.54 -15.54 -11.34
N LYS A 165 9.16 -16.23 -12.31
CA LYS A 165 9.11 -17.68 -12.47
C LYS A 165 10.34 -18.32 -11.85
#